data_AF-A0A928KAR3-F1
#
_entry.id   AF-A0A928KAR3-F1
#
_cell.length_a   1.000
_cell.length_b   1.000
_cell.length_c   1.000
_cell.angle_alpha   90.00
_cell.angle_beta   90.00
_cell.angle_gamma   90.00
#
_symmetry.space_group_name_H-M   'P 1'
#
loop_
_entity.id
_entity.type
_entity.pdbx_description
1 polymer ?
#
loop_
_entity_poly.entity_id
_entity_poly.type
_entity_poly.pdbx_seq_one_letter_code
_entity_poly.pdbx_strand_id
1 'polypeptide(L)'
;MKENKSLMQLGEEYEAAARFVKERIDKKRAQLKGLRESICSNEAYELKRDLQVLYAEYREAREIADYLKKYYEPHSGRRELFSY
;
A
#
# COMPACT_ATOMS: atom_id res chain seq x y z
N MET A 1 1.94 19.02 23.97
CA MET A 1 2.66 18.93 22.69
C MET A 1 2.77 17.47 22.30
N LYS A 2 1.81 16.96 21.53
CA LYS A 2 1.99 15.70 20.81
C LYS A 2 2.16 16.09 19.34
N GLU A 3 2.92 15.27 18.62
CA GLU A 3 2.97 15.23 17.15
C GLU A 3 3.96 16.18 16.47
N ASN A 4 5.25 15.91 16.67
CA ASN A 4 6.17 15.86 15.54
C ASN A 4 6.57 14.38 15.34
N LYS A 5 5.65 13.56 14.80
CA LYS A 5 6.09 12.30 14.17
C LYS A 5 6.98 12.72 13.00
N SER A 6 8.18 12.16 12.89
CA SER A 6 9.00 12.45 11.71
C SER A 6 8.27 11.91 10.48
N LEU A 7 8.34 12.62 9.35
CA LEU A 7 7.74 12.15 8.09
C LEU A 7 8.24 10.76 7.69
N MET A 8 9.44 10.41 8.12
CA MET A 8 10.01 9.05 8.01
C MET A 8 9.19 8.01 8.79
N GLN A 9 8.87 8.27 10.06
CA GLN A 9 8.00 7.38 10.86
C GLN A 9 6.62 7.25 10.24
N LEU A 10 6.07 8.35 9.70
CA LEU A 10 4.80 8.30 8.99
C LEU A 10 4.89 7.41 7.73
N GLY A 11 5.99 7.51 6.97
CA GLY A 11 6.23 6.63 5.82
C GLY A 11 6.31 5.15 6.20
N GLU A 12 6.98 4.82 7.32
CA GLU A 12 7.02 3.45 7.86
C GLU A 12 5.63 2.95 8.30
N GLU A 13 4.81 3.81 8.88
CA GLU A 13 3.42 3.48 9.25
C GLU A 13 2.57 3.16 8.01
N TYR A 14 2.68 3.93 6.93
CA TYR A 14 2.00 3.65 5.67
C TYR A 14 2.52 2.37 4.98
N GLU A 15 3.81 2.06 5.09
CA GLU A 15 4.32 0.76 4.63
C GLU A 15 3.75 -0.40 5.45
N ALA A 16 3.67 -0.26 6.77
CA ALA A 16 3.07 -1.28 7.62
C ALA A 16 1.58 -1.47 7.27
N ALA A 17 0.85 -0.37 7.03
CA ALA A 17 -0.52 -0.42 6.55
C ALA A 17 -0.63 -1.14 5.20
N ALA A 18 0.24 -0.82 4.24
CA ALA A 18 0.27 -1.50 2.94
C ALA A 18 0.56 -3.02 3.09
N ARG A 19 1.46 -3.42 3.99
CA ARG A 19 1.71 -4.85 4.28
C ARG A 19 0.47 -5.53 4.85
N PHE A 20 -0.22 -4.89 5.78
CA PHE A 20 -1.45 -5.43 6.36
C PHE A 20 -2.56 -5.61 5.31
N VAL A 21 -2.75 -4.62 4.43
CA VAL A 21 -3.73 -4.72 3.33
C VAL A 21 -3.32 -5.84 2.36
N LYS A 22 -2.03 -6.01 2.07
CA LYS A 22 -1.52 -7.10 1.24
C LYS A 22 -1.84 -8.48 1.83
N GLU A 23 -1.65 -8.67 3.13
CA GLU A 23 -2.02 -9.93 3.80
C GLU A 23 -3.53 -10.23 3.69
N ARG A 24 -4.37 -9.19 3.78
CA ARG A 24 -5.82 -9.33 3.57
C ARG A 24 -6.17 -9.71 2.14
N ILE A 25 -5.49 -9.10 1.15
CA ILE A 25 -5.61 -9.49 -0.27
C ILE A 25 -5.27 -10.96 -0.43
N ASP A 26 -4.14 -11.42 0.11
CA ASP A 26 -3.68 -12.81 -0.03
C ASP A 26 -4.69 -13.80 0.58
N LYS A 27 -5.26 -13.48 1.74
CA LYS A 27 -6.35 -14.28 2.36
C LYS A 27 -7.59 -14.34 1.48
N LYS A 28 -8.06 -13.21 0.95
CA LYS A 28 -9.24 -13.13 0.08
C LYS A 28 -9.02 -13.84 -1.26
N ARG A 29 -7.80 -13.80 -1.81
CA ARG A 29 -7.42 -14.58 -3.01
C ARG A 29 -7.42 -16.08 -2.73
N ALA A 30 -6.94 -16.51 -1.57
CA ALA A 30 -6.99 -17.91 -1.16
C ALA A 30 -8.44 -18.41 -1.05
N GLN A 31 -9.34 -17.62 -0.44
CA GLN A 31 -10.77 -17.90 -0.39
C GLN A 31 -11.38 -18.03 -1.79
N LEU A 32 -11.13 -17.05 -2.67
CA LEU A 32 -11.63 -17.07 -4.04
C LEU A 32 -11.10 -18.29 -4.83
N LYS A 33 -9.85 -18.70 -4.61
CA LYS A 33 -9.26 -19.90 -5.22
C LYS A 33 -9.94 -21.18 -4.71
N GLY A 34 -10.38 -21.21 -3.45
CA GLY A 34 -11.15 -22.31 -2.87
C GLY A 34 -12.54 -22.47 -3.50
N LEU A 35 -13.14 -21.38 -3.98
CA LEU A 35 -14.44 -21.36 -4.66
C LEU A 35 -14.36 -21.79 -6.14
N ARG A 36 -13.37 -22.61 -6.52
CA ARG A 36 -13.05 -22.95 -7.92
C ARG A 36 -14.21 -23.59 -8.69
N GLU A 37 -15.13 -24.26 -8.00
CA GLU A 37 -16.32 -24.89 -8.58
C GLU A 37 -17.56 -23.98 -8.55
N SER A 38 -17.48 -22.84 -7.86
CA SER A 38 -18.57 -21.88 -7.65
C SER A 38 -18.18 -20.47 -8.11
N ILE A 39 -17.41 -20.37 -9.21
CA ILE A 39 -16.86 -19.10 -9.74
C ILE A 39 -17.97 -18.07 -10.08
N CYS A 40 -19.19 -18.54 -10.29
CA CYS A 40 -20.39 -17.72 -10.56
C CYS A 40 -21.29 -17.51 -9.32
N SER A 41 -20.86 -17.90 -8.10
CA SER A 41 -21.62 -17.62 -6.89
C SER A 41 -21.57 -16.14 -6.52
N ASN A 42 -22.63 -15.69 -5.85
CA ASN A 42 -22.67 -14.34 -5.26
C ASN A 42 -21.45 -14.10 -4.34
N GLU A 43 -21.04 -15.13 -3.60
CA GLU A 43 -19.85 -15.09 -2.73
C GLU A 43 -18.55 -14.83 -3.52
N ALA A 44 -18.38 -15.46 -4.69
CA ALA A 44 -17.23 -15.20 -5.56
C ALA A 44 -17.24 -13.76 -6.13
N TYR A 45 -18.43 -13.21 -6.41
CA TYR A 45 -18.58 -11.81 -6.84
C TYR A 45 -18.26 -10.83 -5.71
N GLU A 46 -18.75 -11.07 -4.49
CA GLU A 46 -18.43 -10.24 -3.32
C GLU A 46 -16.94 -10.26 -3.02
N LEU A 47 -16.29 -11.43 -3.04
CA LEU A 47 -14.84 -11.53 -2.85
C LEU A 47 -14.04 -10.78 -3.93
N LYS A 48 -14.48 -10.81 -5.19
CA LYS A 48 -13.84 -10.02 -6.27
C LYS A 48 -13.99 -8.52 -6.03
N ARG A 49 -15.16 -8.07 -5.58
CA ARG A 49 -15.41 -6.65 -5.25
C ARG A 49 -14.56 -6.21 -4.05
N ASP A 50 -14.51 -7.02 -2.99
CA ASP A 50 -13.64 -6.78 -1.84
C ASP A 50 -12.18 -6.67 -2.26
N LEU A 51 -11.72 -7.58 -3.13
CA LEU A 51 -10.36 -7.55 -3.65
C LEU A 51 -10.06 -6.26 -4.42
N GLN A 52 -10.99 -5.75 -5.22
CA GLN A 52 -10.81 -4.47 -5.92
C GLN A 52 -10.58 -3.30 -4.95
N VAL A 53 -11.39 -3.22 -3.88
CA VAL A 53 -11.23 -2.19 -2.85
C VAL A 53 -9.88 -2.33 -2.16
N LEU A 54 -9.52 -3.55 -1.74
CA LEU A 54 -8.24 -3.80 -1.07
C LEU A 54 -7.04 -3.49 -1.96
N TYR A 55 -7.11 -3.76 -3.27
CA TYR A 55 -6.04 -3.37 -4.20
C TYR A 55 -5.89 -1.85 -4.32
N ALA A 56 -7.00 -1.10 -4.30
CA ALA A 56 -6.97 0.36 -4.30
C ALA A 56 -6.33 0.89 -3.01
N GLU A 57 -6.78 0.40 -1.84
CA GLU A 57 -6.21 0.77 -0.52
C GLU A 57 -4.71 0.44 -0.44
N TYR A 58 -4.31 -0.73 -0.93
CA TYR A 58 -2.91 -1.15 -0.96
C TYR A 58 -2.06 -0.20 -1.80
N ARG A 59 -2.57 0.16 -2.99
CA ARG A 59 -1.87 1.05 -3.91
C ARG A 59 -1.70 2.43 -3.28
N GLU A 60 -2.78 3.00 -2.73
CA GLU A 60 -2.77 4.31 -2.10
C GLU A 60 -1.79 4.36 -0.91
N ALA A 61 -1.86 3.39 0.00
CA ALA A 61 -0.95 3.32 1.14
C ALA A 61 0.52 3.23 0.69
N ARG A 62 0.79 2.50 -0.40
CA ARG A 62 2.14 2.37 -0.96
C ARG A 62 2.61 3.65 -1.66
N GLU A 63 1.74 4.30 -2.42
CA GLU A 63 2.04 5.59 -3.07
C GLU A 63 2.37 6.67 -2.01
N ILE A 64 1.63 6.70 -0.89
CA ILE A 64 1.89 7.61 0.22
C ILE A 64 3.22 7.27 0.92
N ALA A 65 3.48 5.99 1.20
CA ALA A 65 4.74 5.56 1.79
C ALA A 65 5.95 5.93 0.92
N ASP A 66 5.88 5.66 -0.39
CA ASP A 66 6.93 5.97 -1.35
C ASP A 66 7.14 7.49 -1.48
N TYR A 67 6.05 8.28 -1.46
CA TYR A 67 6.13 9.74 -1.43
C TYR A 67 6.87 10.22 -0.17
N LEU A 68 6.44 9.78 1.01
CA LEU A 68 7.05 10.20 2.28
C LEU A 68 8.53 9.82 2.38
N LYS A 69 8.91 8.65 1.87
CA LYS A 69 10.31 8.22 1.79
C LYS A 69 11.14 9.09 0.84
N LYS A 70 10.65 9.38 -0.36
CA LYS A 70 11.36 10.21 -1.34
C LYS A 70 11.58 11.65 -0.88
N TYR A 71 10.64 12.21 -0.12
CA TYR A 71 10.77 13.57 0.42
C TYR A 71 11.74 13.65 1.60
N TYR A 72 12.03 12.51 2.26
CA TYR A 72 12.93 12.45 3.42
C TYR A 72 14.31 11.87 3.11
N GLU A 73 14.48 11.05 2.07
CA GLU A 73 15.81 10.83 1.50
C GLU A 73 16.31 12.21 1.06
N PRO A 74 17.30 12.81 1.75
CA PRO A 74 17.92 13.99 1.23
C PRO A 74 18.43 13.59 -0.14
N HIS A 75 18.25 14.44 -1.14
CA HIS A 75 19.07 14.38 -2.34
C HIS A 75 20.55 14.50 -1.93
N SER A 76 21.13 13.41 -1.42
CA SER A 76 22.55 13.20 -1.15
C SER A 76 23.32 13.03 -2.47
N GLY A 77 22.72 13.48 -3.58
CA GLY A 77 23.18 13.27 -4.94
C GLY A 77 22.71 14.32 -5.96
N ARG A 78 22.05 15.42 -5.57
CA ARG A 78 21.92 16.60 -6.46
C ARG A 78 22.71 17.77 -5.93
N ARG A 79 24.03 17.57 -5.83
CA ARG A 79 25.00 18.62 -6.17
C ARG A 79 25.21 18.57 -7.67
N GLU A 80 24.28 19.11 -8.44
CA GLU A 80 24.60 19.66 -9.76
C GLU A 80 24.50 21.18 -9.57
N LEU A 81 25.61 21.80 -9.16
CA LEU A 81 26.49 22.55 -10.08
C LEU A 81 25.71 23.60 -10.86
N PHE A 82 25.11 24.57 -10.17
CA PHE A 82 25.00 25.90 -10.73
C PHE A 82 26.33 26.62 -10.48
N SER A 83 27.28 26.41 -11.39
CA SER A 83 28.36 27.36 -11.64
C SER A 83 27.86 28.28 -12.77
N TYR A 84 27.63 29.54 -12.44
CA TYR A 84 27.61 30.66 -13.38
C TYR A 84 28.55 31.73 -12.83
#